data_AF-A0A940GEN0-F1
#
_entry.id   AF-A0A940GEN0-F1
#
_cell.length_a   1.000
_cell.length_b   1.000
_cell.length_c   1.000
_cell.angle_alpha   90.00
_cell.angle_beta   90.00
_cell.angle_gamma   90.00
#
_symmetry.space_group_name_H-M   'P 1'
#
loop_
_entity.id
_entity.type
_entity.pdbx_description
1 polymer ?
#
loop_
_entity_poly.entity_id
_entity_poly.type
_entity_poly.pdbx_seq_one_letter_code
_entity_poly.pdbx_strand_id
1 'polypeptide(L)'
;MKTFTWTAPLGGLALVLASPIFAQGAQPTQNGQRGNGAQDASGQTPRPGGGLPRETSFPAIASGAWTGPRTADGQPDVTGFWSNTIGNHQNFTDPQGGKLRPDRPHAPSRVTDPADGEIPYLPAARALQQDFAKHADNPVQESYIEPLVRCAPAGVPKTFTWHGFEIRQYSGKVFLWFNSGWRLIHLDGSPHLDPSIKLWQGDSRGHWEGNTLVVDTTNNNGKALFDRNGNFMSENATVAERFVFQPDGKRFNYVVTITDPTVYSRPWTATIPVRRYTTTDRPDGWNYEVSVANRPGAPVSVEWIERTCVENNAGFGGGAVGVPAHAVVIAR
;
A
#
# COMPACT_ATOMS: atom_id res chain seq x y z
N MET A 1 58.63 4.17 36.52
CA MET A 1 59.56 3.27 37.23
C MET A 1 58.75 2.05 37.69
N LYS A 2 59.16 0.84 37.25
CA LYS A 2 58.79 -0.52 37.70
C LYS A 2 57.32 -0.96 37.51
N THR A 3 56.94 -1.69 36.46
CA THR A 3 57.12 -3.14 36.18
C THR A 3 56.88 -4.08 37.38
N PHE A 4 55.90 -4.97 37.20
CA PHE A 4 55.87 -6.31 37.79
C PHE A 4 55.63 -7.31 36.65
N THR A 5 56.65 -8.09 36.34
CA THR A 5 56.58 -9.36 35.61
C THR A 5 56.28 -10.49 36.58
N TRP A 6 55.60 -11.55 36.14
CA TRP A 6 56.06 -12.95 36.25
C TRP A 6 55.26 -13.85 35.29
N THR A 7 55.95 -14.90 34.84
CA THR A 7 55.76 -15.75 33.66
C THR A 7 54.87 -16.99 33.89
N ALA A 8 54.27 -17.50 32.80
CA ALA A 8 53.54 -18.78 32.65
C ALA A 8 54.48 -20.04 32.74
N PRO A 9 54.08 -21.33 32.49
CA PRO A 9 52.80 -21.93 32.06
C PRO A 9 52.44 -23.32 32.71
N LEU A 10 51.40 -23.99 32.17
CA LEU A 10 51.17 -25.47 32.02
C LEU A 10 49.98 -26.14 32.75
N GLY A 11 49.23 -26.93 31.96
CA GLY A 11 48.39 -28.09 32.34
C GLY A 11 46.99 -27.74 32.85
N GLY A 12 45.85 -28.11 32.24
CA GLY A 12 45.53 -29.26 31.40
C GLY A 12 44.69 -30.26 32.20
N LEU A 13 43.36 -30.26 32.04
CA LEU A 13 42.52 -31.46 32.11
C LEU A 13 41.07 -31.13 31.70
N ALA A 14 40.74 -31.54 30.47
CA ALA A 14 39.39 -31.68 29.97
C ALA A 14 38.84 -33.05 30.39
N LEU A 15 37.58 -33.10 30.84
CA LEU A 15 36.86 -34.37 30.95
C LEU A 15 36.10 -34.62 29.64
N VAL A 16 36.50 -35.69 28.96
CA VAL A 16 35.88 -36.25 27.76
C VAL A 16 34.77 -37.20 28.20
N LEU A 17 33.57 -37.04 27.64
CA LEU A 17 32.65 -38.15 27.46
C LEU A 17 32.35 -38.30 25.98
N ALA A 18 32.74 -39.47 25.46
CA ALA A 18 32.70 -39.86 24.07
C ALA A 18 31.27 -40.16 23.60
N SER A 19 31.03 -39.88 22.32
CA SER A 19 29.99 -40.54 21.54
C SER A 19 30.52 -40.77 20.11
N PRO A 20 30.15 -41.90 19.49
CA PRO A 20 30.96 -42.53 18.46
C PRO A 20 30.91 -41.83 17.10
N ILE A 21 32.07 -41.82 16.45
CA ILE A 21 32.24 -41.51 15.03
C ILE A 21 31.70 -42.71 14.24
N PHE A 22 30.66 -42.50 13.43
CA PHE A 22 30.37 -43.35 12.28
C PHE A 22 30.86 -42.66 11.01
N ALA A 23 31.44 -43.48 10.14
CA ALA A 23 32.28 -43.13 9.01
C ALA A 23 31.61 -42.23 7.95
N GLN A 24 32.43 -41.38 7.34
CA GLN A 24 32.11 -40.65 6.11
C GLN A 24 31.86 -41.63 4.97
N GLY A 25 30.59 -41.89 4.67
CA GLY A 25 30.16 -42.38 3.36
C GLY A 25 29.98 -41.18 2.42
N ALA A 26 30.69 -41.21 1.29
CA ALA A 26 30.56 -40.21 0.22
C ALA A 26 29.09 -40.05 -0.19
N GLN A 27 28.54 -38.83 -0.07
CA GLN A 27 27.24 -38.51 -0.66
C GLN A 27 27.40 -38.09 -2.13
N PRO A 28 26.56 -38.63 -3.03
CA PRO A 28 26.62 -38.33 -4.45
C PRO A 28 26.19 -36.88 -4.71
N THR A 29 26.85 -36.22 -5.65
CA THR A 29 26.44 -34.93 -6.19
C THR A 29 25.05 -35.05 -6.82
N GLN A 30 24.02 -34.52 -6.15
CA GLN A 30 22.72 -34.28 -6.77
C GLN A 30 22.51 -32.78 -6.96
N ASN A 31 22.75 -32.34 -8.20
CA ASN A 31 21.98 -31.27 -8.80
C ASN A 31 20.49 -31.65 -8.69
N GLY A 32 19.71 -30.87 -7.94
CA GLY A 32 18.28 -31.11 -7.76
C GLY A 32 17.61 -29.93 -7.09
N GLN A 33 16.72 -29.29 -7.83
CA GLN A 33 15.81 -28.24 -7.35
C GLN A 33 15.14 -28.67 -6.04
N ARG A 34 15.30 -27.90 -4.96
CA ARG A 34 14.48 -28.05 -3.75
C ARG A 34 13.29 -27.11 -3.85
N GLY A 35 12.14 -27.70 -4.15
CA GLY A 35 10.83 -27.09 -3.98
C GLY A 35 10.52 -26.88 -2.49
N ASN A 36 9.90 -25.74 -2.18
CA ASN A 36 9.33 -25.46 -0.87
C ASN A 36 7.99 -26.18 -0.74
N GLY A 37 8.02 -27.38 -0.17
CA GLY A 37 6.85 -28.05 0.35
C GLY A 37 6.71 -27.75 1.85
N ALA A 38 5.86 -26.79 2.20
CA ALA A 38 5.11 -26.82 3.45
C ALA A 38 3.70 -27.28 3.10
N GLN A 39 3.33 -28.44 3.63
CA GLN A 39 2.16 -29.22 3.26
C GLN A 39 0.85 -28.49 3.61
N ASP A 40 -0.01 -28.33 2.62
CA ASP A 40 -1.44 -28.10 2.76
C ASP A 40 -2.16 -29.44 2.91
N ALA A 41 -2.31 -29.90 4.16
CA ALA A 41 -3.19 -31.03 4.47
C ALA A 41 -4.66 -30.61 4.39
N SER A 42 -5.17 -30.35 3.18
CA SER A 42 -6.58 -30.49 2.80
C SER A 42 -6.66 -30.33 1.29
N GLY A 43 -7.12 -31.35 0.56
CA GLY A 43 -7.27 -31.33 -0.90
C GLY A 43 -8.20 -30.22 -1.39
N GLN A 44 -7.68 -29.00 -1.49
CA GLN A 44 -8.34 -27.88 -2.12
C GLN A 44 -7.78 -27.70 -3.52
N THR A 45 -8.68 -27.83 -4.49
CA THR A 45 -8.49 -27.37 -5.86
C THR A 45 -7.95 -25.92 -5.89
N PRO A 46 -7.22 -25.51 -6.94
CA PRO A 46 -6.69 -24.16 -7.07
C PRO A 46 -7.82 -23.14 -6.90
N ARG A 47 -7.78 -22.30 -5.85
CA ARG A 47 -8.88 -21.38 -5.53
C ARG A 47 -9.02 -20.31 -6.64
N PRO A 48 -10.13 -20.26 -7.40
CA PRO A 48 -10.41 -19.14 -8.29
C PRO A 48 -10.78 -17.91 -7.46
N GLY A 49 -10.43 -16.72 -7.93
CA GLY A 49 -10.52 -15.44 -7.23
C GLY A 49 -11.79 -15.23 -6.41
N GLY A 50 -11.62 -15.01 -5.11
CA GLY A 50 -12.69 -14.56 -4.24
C GLY A 50 -12.43 -13.10 -3.89
N GLY A 51 -12.72 -12.16 -4.77
CA GLY A 51 -12.44 -10.73 -4.58
C GLY A 51 -13.17 -9.90 -5.63
N LEU A 52 -13.08 -8.58 -5.57
CA LEU A 52 -13.54 -7.77 -6.70
C LEU A 52 -12.74 -8.17 -7.96
N PRO A 53 -13.41 -8.35 -9.11
CA PRO A 53 -12.69 -8.63 -10.35
C PRO A 53 -11.67 -7.53 -10.62
N ARG A 54 -10.45 -7.93 -11.00
CA ARG A 54 -9.46 -6.97 -11.49
C ARG A 54 -9.93 -6.47 -12.85
N GLU A 55 -10.13 -5.17 -12.93
CA GLU A 55 -10.55 -4.51 -14.16
C GLU A 55 -9.32 -4.18 -15.01
N THR A 56 -9.52 -4.11 -16.32
CA THR A 56 -8.49 -3.77 -17.30
C THR A 56 -8.77 -2.43 -17.98
N SER A 57 -9.71 -1.63 -17.44
CA SER A 57 -10.09 -0.33 -17.98
C SER A 57 -10.57 0.61 -16.88
N PHE A 58 -10.51 1.92 -17.14
CA PHE A 58 -11.05 2.96 -16.28
C PHE A 58 -12.42 3.42 -16.82
N PRO A 59 -13.55 2.90 -16.31
CA PRO A 59 -14.84 3.40 -16.75
C PRO A 59 -14.96 4.88 -16.37
N ALA A 60 -15.12 5.77 -17.35
CA ALA A 60 -15.33 7.18 -17.07
C ALA A 60 -16.65 7.38 -16.31
N ILE A 61 -16.62 8.23 -15.28
CA ILE A 61 -17.81 8.62 -14.52
C ILE A 61 -17.93 10.13 -14.66
N ALA A 62 -19.07 10.58 -15.16
CA ALA A 62 -19.34 12.01 -15.29
C ALA A 62 -19.74 12.62 -13.94
N SER A 63 -19.31 13.86 -13.70
CA SER A 63 -19.93 14.69 -12.66
C SER A 63 -21.38 14.98 -13.05
N GLY A 64 -22.28 14.98 -12.07
CA GLY A 64 -23.72 15.12 -12.31
C GLY A 64 -24.55 14.98 -11.05
N ALA A 65 -25.84 14.66 -11.22
CA ALA A 65 -26.77 14.52 -10.11
C ALA A 65 -26.53 13.23 -9.31
N TRP A 66 -26.71 13.32 -8.00
CA TRP A 66 -26.68 12.17 -7.09
C TRP A 66 -28.09 11.60 -6.90
N THR A 67 -28.25 10.30 -7.10
CA THR A 67 -29.52 9.57 -6.95
C THR A 67 -29.54 8.60 -5.77
N GLY A 68 -28.41 8.42 -5.08
CA GLY A 68 -28.28 7.53 -3.94
C GLY A 68 -28.80 8.14 -2.62
N PRO A 69 -28.58 7.44 -1.50
CA PRO A 69 -28.92 7.93 -0.17
C PRO A 69 -28.21 9.24 0.16
N ARG A 70 -28.81 10.06 1.02
CA ARG A 70 -28.24 11.34 1.46
C ARG A 70 -28.04 11.34 2.97
N THR A 71 -27.02 12.06 3.41
CA THR A 71 -26.79 12.37 4.81
C THR A 71 -27.87 13.33 5.33
N ALA A 72 -27.95 13.51 6.65
CA ALA A 72 -28.94 14.38 7.28
C ALA A 72 -28.83 15.86 6.85
N ASP A 73 -27.62 16.31 6.46
CA ASP A 73 -27.34 17.64 5.90
C ASP A 73 -27.49 17.69 4.36
N GLY A 74 -28.05 16.64 3.74
CA GLY A 74 -28.44 16.62 2.34
C GLY A 74 -27.31 16.29 1.35
N GLN A 75 -26.10 16.00 1.82
CA GLN A 75 -24.97 15.60 0.97
C GLN A 75 -25.11 14.14 0.50
N PRO A 76 -24.41 13.73 -0.58
CA PRO A 76 -24.29 12.33 -0.94
C PRO A 76 -23.80 11.47 0.24
N ASP A 77 -24.51 10.39 0.55
CA ASP A 77 -24.05 9.40 1.55
C ASP A 77 -23.30 8.26 0.86
N VAL A 78 -21.99 8.30 1.03
CA VAL A 78 -20.98 7.38 0.50
C VAL A 78 -20.32 6.57 1.61
N THR A 79 -20.86 6.59 2.83
CA THR A 79 -20.32 5.85 3.98
C THR A 79 -20.27 4.35 3.70
N GLY A 80 -19.11 3.71 3.87
CA GLY A 80 -18.96 2.28 3.65
C GLY A 80 -17.54 1.85 3.33
N PHE A 81 -17.41 0.60 2.90
CA PHE A 81 -16.13 0.00 2.52
C PHE A 81 -15.92 0.07 1.02
N TRP A 82 -14.70 0.38 0.62
CA TRP A 82 -14.32 0.67 -0.76
C TRP A 82 -12.96 0.04 -1.07
N SER A 83 -12.72 -0.33 -2.33
CA SER A 83 -11.38 -0.72 -2.78
C SER A 83 -11.18 -0.46 -4.27
N ASN A 84 -9.92 -0.33 -4.67
CA ASN A 84 -9.58 -0.17 -6.08
C ASN A 84 -9.92 -1.43 -6.87
N THR A 85 -10.26 -1.27 -8.15
CA THR A 85 -10.54 -2.39 -9.05
C THR A 85 -9.36 -2.73 -9.96
N ILE A 86 -8.36 -1.85 -10.02
CA ILE A 86 -7.10 -2.09 -10.73
C ILE A 86 -6.02 -2.32 -9.70
N GLY A 87 -5.64 -3.59 -9.55
CA GLY A 87 -4.73 -4.03 -8.50
C GLY A 87 -3.27 -3.56 -8.64
N ASN A 88 -2.41 -4.09 -7.78
CA ASN A 88 -1.01 -3.76 -7.52
C ASN A 88 -0.69 -2.32 -7.05
N HIS A 89 0.11 -2.21 -5.99
CA HIS A 89 0.72 -0.97 -5.50
C HIS A 89 2.23 -0.88 -5.81
N GLN A 90 2.77 -1.89 -6.51
CA GLN A 90 4.22 -1.99 -6.76
C GLN A 90 4.68 -1.02 -7.85
N ASN A 91 3.85 -0.78 -8.85
CA ASN A 91 4.13 0.15 -9.93
C ASN A 91 2.87 0.95 -10.27
N PHE A 92 3.00 2.27 -10.25
CA PHE A 92 1.92 3.22 -10.45
C PHE A 92 1.55 3.37 -11.94
N THR A 93 2.55 3.31 -12.83
CA THR A 93 2.35 3.43 -14.29
C THR A 93 2.14 2.09 -14.98
N ASP A 94 2.49 0.98 -14.33
CA ASP A 94 2.17 -0.38 -14.78
C ASP A 94 1.48 -1.17 -13.66
N PRO A 95 0.22 -0.85 -13.36
CA PRO A 95 -0.47 -1.37 -12.18
C PRO A 95 -0.82 -2.85 -12.29
N GLN A 96 -0.75 -3.48 -13.47
CA GLN A 96 -1.01 -4.93 -13.57
C GLN A 96 0.14 -5.71 -14.18
N GLY A 97 1.21 -5.03 -14.60
CA GLY A 97 2.44 -5.67 -15.01
C GLY A 97 3.53 -5.71 -13.93
N GLY A 98 4.76 -5.87 -14.39
CA GLY A 98 5.95 -6.19 -13.59
C GLY A 98 6.46 -7.62 -13.76
N LYS A 99 7.62 -7.93 -13.11
CA LYS A 99 8.36 -9.20 -13.19
C LYS A 99 7.55 -10.46 -12.80
N LEU A 100 6.39 -10.31 -12.15
CA LEU A 100 5.66 -11.41 -11.53
C LEU A 100 4.58 -12.03 -12.41
N ARG A 101 4.02 -11.31 -13.41
CA ARG A 101 2.88 -11.79 -14.23
C ARG A 101 2.85 -11.21 -15.66
N PRO A 102 3.86 -11.49 -16.50
CA PRO A 102 3.93 -10.96 -17.88
C PRO A 102 2.89 -11.57 -18.85
N ASP A 103 2.15 -12.59 -18.42
CA ASP A 103 1.26 -13.42 -19.24
C ASP A 103 -0.23 -12.99 -19.19
N ARG A 104 -0.57 -11.94 -18.44
CA ARG A 104 -1.96 -11.51 -18.23
C ARG A 104 -2.29 -10.23 -19.01
N PRO A 105 -3.57 -9.98 -19.33
CA PRO A 105 -3.99 -8.67 -19.78
C PRO A 105 -3.68 -7.62 -18.70
N HIS A 106 -2.98 -6.54 -19.07
CA HIS A 106 -2.65 -5.46 -18.16
C HIS A 106 -3.72 -4.37 -18.25
N ALA A 107 -4.08 -3.78 -17.11
CA ALA A 107 -4.74 -2.50 -17.08
C ALA A 107 -3.82 -1.38 -17.61
N PRO A 108 -4.39 -0.31 -18.21
CA PRO A 108 -3.62 0.87 -18.57
C PRO A 108 -2.98 1.54 -17.35
N SER A 109 -1.98 2.38 -17.60
CA SER A 109 -1.36 3.24 -16.58
C SER A 109 -2.42 4.02 -15.80
N ARG A 110 -2.20 4.20 -14.50
CA ARG A 110 -3.06 5.07 -13.69
C ARG A 110 -2.93 6.54 -14.10
N VAL A 111 -1.81 6.91 -14.71
CA VAL A 111 -1.62 8.26 -15.28
C VAL A 111 -2.52 8.39 -16.51
N THR A 112 -3.50 9.28 -16.40
CA THR A 112 -4.48 9.56 -17.47
C THR A 112 -4.17 10.84 -18.23
N ASP A 113 -3.35 11.72 -17.66
CA ASP A 113 -2.73 12.85 -18.34
C ASP A 113 -1.31 13.04 -17.78
N PRO A 114 -0.24 13.00 -18.60
CA PRO A 114 -0.24 12.93 -20.07
C PRO A 114 -0.75 11.61 -20.66
N ALA A 115 -1.17 11.66 -21.93
CA ALA A 115 -1.75 10.52 -22.65
C ALA A 115 -0.76 9.38 -22.93
N ASP A 116 0.54 9.61 -22.75
CA ASP A 116 1.57 8.57 -22.81
C ASP A 116 1.58 7.66 -21.57
N GLY A 117 0.83 8.02 -20.52
CA GLY A 117 0.72 7.23 -19.30
C GLY A 117 1.93 7.34 -18.38
N GLU A 118 2.82 8.32 -18.59
CA GLU A 118 4.05 8.49 -17.83
C GLU A 118 4.02 9.72 -16.91
N ILE A 119 4.72 9.63 -15.79
CA ILE A 119 4.87 10.77 -14.87
C ILE A 119 5.90 11.74 -15.47
N PRO A 120 5.56 13.02 -15.69
CA PRO A 120 6.41 13.96 -16.44
C PRO A 120 7.51 14.57 -15.56
N TYR A 121 8.38 13.74 -14.99
CA TYR A 121 9.49 14.16 -14.12
C TYR A 121 10.44 15.16 -14.78
N LEU A 122 10.97 16.07 -13.96
CA LEU A 122 12.21 16.76 -14.29
C LEU A 122 13.38 15.76 -14.33
N PRO A 123 14.44 16.00 -15.11
CA PRO A 123 15.56 15.06 -15.24
C PRO A 123 16.21 14.67 -13.90
N ALA A 124 16.42 15.63 -12.99
CA ALA A 124 17.00 15.35 -11.68
C ALA A 124 16.08 14.48 -10.80
N ALA A 125 14.78 14.75 -10.80
CA ALA A 125 13.79 13.95 -10.07
C ALA A 125 13.66 12.53 -10.66
N ARG A 126 13.73 12.39 -11.99
CA ARG A 126 13.77 11.09 -12.66
C ARG A 126 14.98 10.27 -12.21
N ALA A 127 16.14 10.90 -12.06
CA ALA A 127 17.35 10.23 -11.59
C ALA A 127 17.20 9.71 -10.14
N LEU A 128 16.57 10.49 -9.25
CA LEU A 128 16.28 10.05 -7.88
C LEU A 128 15.33 8.85 -7.84
N GLN A 129 14.25 8.89 -8.63
CA GLN A 129 13.32 7.78 -8.77
C GLN A 129 14.02 6.50 -9.27
N GLN A 130 14.86 6.63 -10.30
CA GLN A 130 15.61 5.50 -10.87
C GLN A 130 16.63 4.92 -9.88
N ASP A 131 17.29 5.79 -9.11
CA ASP A 131 18.23 5.37 -8.07
C ASP A 131 17.53 4.61 -6.95
N PHE A 132 16.36 5.06 -6.50
CA PHE A 132 15.53 4.30 -5.56
C PHE A 132 15.14 2.93 -6.13
N ALA A 133 14.56 2.91 -7.34
CA ALA A 133 14.09 1.67 -7.98
C ALA A 133 15.20 0.62 -8.13
N LYS A 134 16.44 1.05 -8.38
CA LYS A 134 17.61 0.16 -8.49
C LYS A 134 17.94 -0.54 -7.16
N HIS A 135 17.68 0.10 -6.03
CA HIS A 135 18.05 -0.39 -4.70
C HIS A 135 16.87 -0.89 -3.86
N ALA A 136 15.62 -0.77 -4.35
CA ALA A 136 14.42 -1.12 -3.60
C ALA A 136 14.40 -2.60 -3.13
N ASP A 137 14.81 -3.53 -4.01
CA ASP A 137 14.83 -4.98 -3.71
C ASP A 137 15.95 -5.37 -2.73
N ASN A 138 17.04 -4.60 -2.67
CA ASN A 138 18.20 -4.84 -1.80
C ASN A 138 18.73 -3.51 -1.26
N PRO A 139 18.03 -2.91 -0.26
CA PRO A 139 18.35 -1.59 0.22
C PRO A 139 19.69 -1.58 0.96
N VAL A 140 20.63 -0.79 0.46
CA VAL A 140 21.96 -0.61 1.05
C VAL A 140 22.03 0.56 2.06
N GLN A 141 20.95 1.34 2.16
CA GLN A 141 20.80 2.43 3.11
C GLN A 141 19.32 2.69 3.42
N GLU A 142 19.08 3.41 4.52
CA GLU A 142 17.77 3.68 5.10
C GLU A 142 16.77 4.33 4.12
N SER A 143 17.27 5.19 3.22
CA SER A 143 16.48 5.95 2.24
C SER A 143 15.93 5.10 1.08
N TYR A 144 16.44 3.87 0.88
CA TYR A 144 15.95 2.93 -0.13
C TYR A 144 14.90 1.96 0.42
N ILE A 145 14.63 2.02 1.71
CA ILE A 145 13.55 1.24 2.31
C ILE A 145 12.26 2.01 2.09
N GLU A 146 11.28 1.32 1.53
CA GLU A 146 10.00 1.92 1.24
C GLU A 146 9.30 2.30 2.58
N PRO A 147 8.70 3.50 2.71
CA PRO A 147 8.17 3.97 4.00
C PRO A 147 7.08 3.07 4.62
N LEU A 148 6.19 2.52 3.80
CA LEU A 148 5.10 1.65 4.23
C LEU A 148 5.61 0.34 4.82
N VAL A 149 6.77 -0.17 4.39
CA VAL A 149 7.48 -1.30 5.02
C VAL A 149 7.87 -1.03 6.47
N ARG A 150 7.95 0.25 6.87
CA ARG A 150 8.12 0.67 8.27
C ARG A 150 6.82 1.14 8.93
N CYS A 151 5.68 0.74 8.41
CA CYS A 151 4.36 1.13 8.90
C CYS A 151 4.10 2.65 8.84
N ALA A 152 4.85 3.40 8.03
CA ALA A 152 4.56 4.82 7.83
C ALA A 152 3.31 4.97 6.95
N PRO A 153 2.48 6.02 7.14
CA PRO A 153 1.31 6.20 6.30
C PRO A 153 1.66 6.37 4.83
N ALA A 154 0.90 5.70 3.97
CA ALA A 154 1.18 5.63 2.53
C ALA A 154 1.03 6.98 1.80
N GLY A 155 0.32 7.93 2.39
CA GLY A 155 0.08 9.24 1.78
C GLY A 155 -0.80 9.19 0.52
N VAL A 156 -0.97 10.35 -0.08
CA VAL A 156 -1.77 10.53 -1.30
C VAL A 156 -0.87 10.46 -2.53
N PRO A 157 -1.22 9.72 -3.61
CA PRO A 157 -2.43 8.92 -3.79
C PRO A 157 -2.30 7.44 -3.40
N LYS A 158 -1.13 6.97 -2.94
CA LYS A 158 -0.85 5.52 -2.70
C LYS A 158 -1.84 4.86 -1.74
N THR A 159 -2.35 5.59 -0.76
CA THR A 159 -3.34 5.09 0.20
C THR A 159 -4.60 4.51 -0.47
N PHE A 160 -4.91 4.92 -1.71
CA PHE A 160 -6.04 4.42 -2.51
C PHE A 160 -5.68 3.22 -3.40
N THR A 161 -4.40 2.88 -3.53
CA THR A 161 -3.92 1.73 -4.32
C THR A 161 -3.46 0.55 -3.45
N TRP A 162 -3.26 0.77 -2.15
CA TRP A 162 -2.60 -0.20 -1.27
C TRP A 162 -3.52 -1.33 -0.79
N HIS A 163 -4.68 -1.01 -0.20
CA HIS A 163 -5.73 -1.96 0.20
C HIS A 163 -7.09 -1.26 0.13
N GLY A 164 -8.16 -1.96 0.50
CA GLY A 164 -9.45 -1.34 0.74
C GLY A 164 -9.40 -0.34 1.91
N PHE A 165 -10.44 0.49 1.99
CA PHE A 165 -10.57 1.53 2.99
C PHE A 165 -12.03 1.76 3.36
N GLU A 166 -12.25 2.42 4.50
CA GLU A 166 -13.57 2.82 4.96
C GLU A 166 -13.74 4.32 4.79
N ILE A 167 -14.88 4.74 4.23
CA ILE A 167 -15.33 6.14 4.30
C ILE A 167 -16.39 6.23 5.40
N ARG A 168 -16.21 7.17 6.32
CA ARG A 168 -17.23 7.58 7.31
C ARG A 168 -17.51 9.07 7.17
N GLN A 169 -18.78 9.42 7.06
CA GLN A 169 -19.19 10.82 7.02
C GLN A 169 -19.72 11.28 8.38
N TYR A 170 -19.28 12.47 8.77
CA TYR A 170 -19.78 13.20 9.92
C TYR A 170 -20.18 14.60 9.45
N SER A 171 -20.98 15.31 10.26
CA SER A 171 -21.28 16.71 9.96
C SER A 171 -19.99 17.51 9.84
N GLY A 172 -19.81 18.16 8.68
CA GLY A 172 -18.65 19.00 8.36
C GLY A 172 -17.35 18.26 8.04
N LYS A 173 -17.31 16.92 7.94
CA LYS A 173 -16.07 16.19 7.61
C LYS A 173 -16.28 14.78 7.07
N VAL A 174 -15.34 14.34 6.23
CA VAL A 174 -15.24 12.95 5.74
C VAL A 174 -13.97 12.32 6.33
N PHE A 175 -14.13 11.22 7.04
CA PHE A 175 -13.04 10.44 7.59
C PHE A 175 -12.79 9.23 6.69
N LEU A 176 -11.53 9.03 6.28
CA LEU A 176 -11.09 7.86 5.53
C LEU A 176 -10.16 7.02 6.40
N TRP A 177 -10.53 5.76 6.63
CA TRP A 177 -9.76 4.79 7.40
C TRP A 177 -9.01 3.84 6.46
N PHE A 178 -7.69 3.77 6.60
CA PHE A 178 -6.82 2.84 5.87
C PHE A 178 -6.09 1.92 6.87
N ASN A 179 -5.51 0.82 6.38
CA ASN A 179 -4.61 0.00 7.21
C ASN A 179 -3.29 0.73 7.54
N SER A 180 -2.87 1.65 6.68
CA SER A 180 -1.66 2.46 6.84
C SER A 180 -1.88 3.78 7.57
N GLY A 181 -3.08 4.06 8.08
CA GLY A 181 -3.38 5.29 8.80
C GLY A 181 -4.77 5.82 8.48
N TRP A 182 -4.97 7.11 8.64
CA TRP A 182 -6.25 7.75 8.41
C TRP A 182 -6.08 9.13 7.81
N ARG A 183 -7.15 9.62 7.19
CA ARG A 183 -7.22 10.95 6.61
C ARG A 183 -8.54 11.61 6.96
N LEU A 184 -8.50 12.91 7.23
CA LEU A 184 -9.69 13.72 7.47
C LEU A 184 -9.80 14.81 6.39
N ILE A 185 -10.95 14.88 5.74
CA ILE A 185 -11.28 15.94 4.79
C ILE A 185 -12.29 16.86 5.47
N HIS A 186 -11.90 18.11 5.72
CA HIS A 186 -12.78 19.11 6.32
C HIS A 186 -13.70 19.71 5.26
N LEU A 187 -14.99 19.81 5.57
CA LEU A 187 -16.04 20.36 4.71
C LEU A 187 -16.65 21.66 5.25
N ASP A 188 -16.08 22.18 6.33
CA ASP A 188 -16.57 23.34 7.09
C ASP A 188 -16.06 24.69 6.57
N GLY A 189 -15.28 24.68 5.50
CA GLY A 189 -14.66 25.89 4.93
C GLY A 189 -13.53 26.47 5.78
N SER A 190 -13.04 25.73 6.78
CA SER A 190 -11.87 26.15 7.56
C SER A 190 -10.64 26.33 6.66
N PRO A 191 -9.78 27.32 6.96
CA PRO A 191 -8.54 27.50 6.20
C PRO A 191 -7.62 26.28 6.35
N HIS A 192 -6.69 26.13 5.41
CA HIS A 192 -5.59 25.19 5.57
C HIS A 192 -4.74 25.51 6.80
N LEU A 193 -4.08 24.48 7.33
CA LEU A 193 -3.08 24.62 8.37
C LEU A 193 -1.91 25.49 7.90
N ASP A 194 -1.13 26.02 8.86
CA ASP A 194 0.09 26.75 8.53
C ASP A 194 0.99 25.89 7.63
N PRO A 195 1.53 26.42 6.51
CA PRO A 195 2.36 25.66 5.57
C PRO A 195 3.59 24.98 6.18
N SER A 196 4.05 25.41 7.37
CA SER A 196 5.15 24.78 8.10
C SER A 196 4.79 23.42 8.69
N ILE A 197 3.50 23.12 8.86
CA ILE A 197 3.03 21.82 9.36
C ILE A 197 3.00 20.86 8.17
N LYS A 198 3.77 19.77 8.24
CA LYS A 198 3.86 18.78 7.16
C LYS A 198 3.32 17.41 7.62
N LEU A 199 2.35 16.88 6.89
CA LEU A 199 1.58 15.67 7.23
C LEU A 199 1.79 14.58 6.18
N TRP A 200 1.63 13.32 6.58
CA TRP A 200 1.75 12.17 5.67
C TRP A 200 0.62 12.09 4.65
N GLN A 201 -0.61 12.40 5.08
CA GLN A 201 -1.82 12.35 4.25
C GLN A 201 -2.25 13.74 3.74
N GLY A 202 -1.38 14.74 3.92
CA GLY A 202 -1.67 16.15 3.66
C GLY A 202 -2.73 16.74 4.58
N ASP A 203 -3.04 18.02 4.33
CA ASP A 203 -4.14 18.76 4.95
C ASP A 203 -5.21 19.02 3.88
N SER A 204 -6.43 18.50 4.08
CA SER A 204 -7.45 18.44 3.02
C SER A 204 -8.68 19.29 3.32
N ARG A 205 -9.13 20.07 2.33
CA ARG A 205 -10.39 20.83 2.35
C ARG A 205 -11.24 20.43 1.17
N GLY A 206 -12.53 20.21 1.39
CA GLY A 206 -13.41 19.78 0.32
C GLY A 206 -14.83 20.28 0.41
N HIS A 207 -15.54 20.09 -0.69
CA HIS A 207 -16.95 20.40 -0.83
C HIS A 207 -17.61 19.47 -1.85
N TRP A 208 -18.93 19.36 -1.81
CA TRP A 208 -19.69 18.53 -2.74
C TRP A 208 -20.19 19.35 -3.94
N GLU A 209 -19.97 18.80 -5.14
CA GLU A 209 -20.52 19.26 -6.41
C GLU A 209 -21.34 18.12 -7.02
N GLY A 210 -22.66 18.10 -6.76
CA GLY A 210 -23.53 17.04 -7.23
C GLY A 210 -23.15 15.66 -6.65
N ASN A 211 -22.64 14.77 -7.49
CA ASN A 211 -22.11 13.44 -7.14
C ASN A 211 -20.59 13.42 -6.89
N THR A 212 -19.93 14.57 -6.84
CA THR A 212 -18.47 14.67 -6.76
C THR A 212 -18.05 15.31 -5.45
N LEU A 213 -17.18 14.67 -4.67
CA LEU A 213 -16.44 15.35 -3.59
C LEU A 213 -15.18 15.94 -4.20
N VAL A 214 -15.08 17.26 -4.21
CA VAL A 214 -13.92 18.01 -4.69
C VAL A 214 -13.06 18.35 -3.49
N VAL A 215 -11.75 18.13 -3.58
CA VAL A 215 -10.83 18.29 -2.47
C VAL A 215 -9.55 18.96 -2.95
N ASP A 216 -9.10 19.96 -2.20
CA ASP A 216 -7.75 20.52 -2.27
C ASP A 216 -6.91 19.96 -1.11
N THR A 217 -5.71 19.49 -1.41
CA THR A 217 -4.79 18.94 -0.42
C THR A 217 -3.41 19.56 -0.55
N THR A 218 -2.92 20.06 0.57
CA THR A 218 -1.61 20.71 0.72
C THR A 218 -0.84 20.08 1.90
N ASN A 219 0.24 20.71 2.35
CA ASN A 219 0.97 20.32 3.56
C ASN A 219 1.49 18.88 3.56
N ASN A 220 1.81 18.34 2.38
CA ASN A 220 2.42 17.02 2.24
C ASN A 220 3.86 17.05 2.79
N ASN A 221 4.32 15.97 3.43
CA ASN A 221 5.68 15.90 3.99
C ASN A 221 6.76 15.44 2.99
N GLY A 222 6.38 15.05 1.77
CA GLY A 222 7.30 14.59 0.73
C GLY A 222 8.03 13.27 1.03
N LYS A 223 7.66 12.54 2.10
CA LYS A 223 8.31 11.28 2.51
C LYS A 223 7.61 10.05 1.94
N ALA A 224 6.33 10.15 1.63
CA ALA A 224 5.56 9.06 1.04
C ALA A 224 5.98 8.82 -0.41
N LEU A 225 6.01 7.55 -0.81
CA LEU A 225 6.16 7.12 -2.19
C LEU A 225 4.80 6.69 -2.75
N PHE A 226 4.60 6.81 -4.06
CA PHE A 226 3.39 6.39 -4.75
C PHE A 226 3.34 4.88 -4.96
N ASP A 227 4.51 4.24 -5.02
CA ASP A 227 4.67 2.82 -5.30
C ASP A 227 6.06 2.32 -4.84
N ARG A 228 6.38 1.06 -5.15
CA ARG A 228 7.69 0.47 -4.84
C ARG A 228 8.76 0.74 -5.91
N ASN A 229 8.39 1.38 -7.01
CA ASN A 229 9.32 1.93 -7.98
C ASN A 229 9.88 3.29 -7.54
N GLY A 230 9.50 3.81 -6.38
CA GLY A 230 10.03 5.07 -5.87
C GLY A 230 9.44 6.29 -6.56
N ASN A 231 8.26 6.16 -7.18
CA ASN A 231 7.55 7.34 -7.66
C ASN A 231 7.16 8.22 -6.47
N PHE A 232 7.27 9.55 -6.60
CA PHE A 232 7.17 10.45 -5.45
C PHE A 232 6.74 11.86 -5.85
N MET A 233 6.31 12.64 -4.85
CA MET A 233 6.22 14.11 -4.87
C MET A 233 6.97 14.69 -3.67
N SER A 234 7.33 15.96 -3.72
CA SER A 234 7.97 16.68 -2.62
C SER A 234 6.95 17.32 -1.66
N GLU A 235 7.45 17.99 -0.64
CA GLU A 235 6.63 18.81 0.28
C GLU A 235 6.05 20.08 -0.35
N ASN A 236 6.48 20.43 -1.56
CA ASN A 236 6.01 21.59 -2.34
C ASN A 236 4.78 21.25 -3.20
N ALA A 237 4.33 19.99 -3.17
CA ALA A 237 3.22 19.54 -3.99
C ALA A 237 1.86 20.06 -3.48
N THR A 238 1.07 20.57 -4.41
CA THR A 238 -0.37 20.80 -4.24
C THR A 238 -1.15 19.74 -5.03
N VAL A 239 -2.21 19.21 -4.42
CA VAL A 239 -2.95 18.07 -4.95
C VAL A 239 -4.43 18.44 -5.07
N ALA A 240 -4.94 18.47 -6.30
CA ALA A 240 -6.35 18.68 -6.59
C ALA A 240 -7.02 17.33 -6.84
N GLU A 241 -8.06 17.01 -6.08
CA GLU A 241 -8.68 15.69 -6.06
C GLU A 241 -10.18 15.79 -6.34
N ARG A 242 -10.69 14.79 -7.06
CA ARG A 242 -12.13 14.63 -7.33
C ARG A 242 -12.49 13.16 -7.11
N PHE A 243 -13.39 12.93 -6.16
CA PHE A 243 -14.02 11.63 -5.94
C PHE A 243 -15.35 11.65 -6.69
N VAL A 244 -15.35 11.18 -7.94
CA VAL A 244 -16.51 11.26 -8.84
C VAL A 244 -17.33 9.98 -8.73
N PHE A 245 -18.42 10.02 -7.95
CA PHE A 245 -19.24 8.84 -7.67
C PHE A 245 -20.25 8.57 -8.78
N GLN A 246 -20.47 7.28 -9.10
CA GLN A 246 -21.65 6.92 -9.89
C GLN A 246 -22.92 7.31 -9.12
N PRO A 247 -24.01 7.72 -9.81
CA PRO A 247 -25.24 8.17 -9.15
C PRO A 247 -25.86 7.16 -8.18
N ASP A 248 -25.61 5.86 -8.38
CA ASP A 248 -26.12 4.77 -7.54
C ASP A 248 -25.23 4.45 -6.32
N GLY A 249 -24.08 5.14 -6.17
CA GLY A 249 -23.19 5.00 -5.04
C GLY A 249 -22.48 3.65 -4.93
N LYS A 250 -22.34 2.89 -6.05
CA LYS A 250 -21.61 1.62 -6.06
C LYS A 250 -20.16 1.73 -6.50
N ARG A 251 -19.78 2.82 -7.16
CA ARG A 251 -18.43 3.06 -7.70
C ARG A 251 -18.10 4.54 -7.64
N PHE A 252 -16.81 4.84 -7.68
CA PHE A 252 -16.32 6.17 -7.99
C PHE A 252 -14.96 6.10 -8.66
N ASN A 253 -14.60 7.18 -9.36
CA ASN A 253 -13.23 7.40 -9.81
C ASN A 253 -12.60 8.43 -8.89
N TYR A 254 -11.47 8.07 -8.31
CA TYR A 254 -10.58 9.00 -7.65
C TYR A 254 -9.66 9.60 -8.71
N VAL A 255 -9.92 10.86 -9.08
CA VAL A 255 -9.14 11.61 -10.07
C VAL A 255 -8.28 12.60 -9.31
N VAL A 256 -6.98 12.52 -9.48
CA VAL A 256 -6.01 13.32 -8.73
C VAL A 256 -5.05 14.00 -9.68
N THR A 257 -4.96 15.33 -9.61
CA THR A 257 -4.01 16.15 -10.34
C THR A 257 -2.95 16.66 -9.37
N ILE A 258 -1.69 16.34 -9.63
CA ILE A 258 -0.55 16.72 -8.78
C ILE A 258 0.25 17.80 -9.48
N THR A 259 0.50 18.90 -8.77
CA THR A 259 1.39 19.98 -9.22
C THR A 259 2.55 20.09 -8.24
N ASP A 260 3.75 19.85 -8.75
CA ASP A 260 5.00 20.01 -8.00
C ASP A 260 6.11 20.46 -8.96
N PRO A 261 6.38 21.77 -9.06
CA PRO A 261 7.39 22.29 -9.99
C PRO A 261 8.82 21.93 -9.60
N THR A 262 9.05 21.35 -8.42
CA THR A 262 10.38 20.86 -8.01
C THR A 262 10.64 19.41 -8.44
N VAL A 263 9.58 18.70 -8.84
CA VAL A 263 9.64 17.27 -9.22
C VAL A 263 9.20 17.05 -10.67
N TYR A 264 8.18 17.77 -11.15
CA TYR A 264 7.57 17.56 -12.46
C TYR A 264 7.72 18.77 -13.38
N SER A 265 7.79 18.50 -14.68
CA SER A 265 7.83 19.51 -15.75
C SER A 265 6.48 20.18 -16.01
N ARG A 266 5.38 19.53 -15.60
CA ARG A 266 4.01 20.03 -15.68
C ARG A 266 3.11 19.30 -14.67
N PRO A 267 1.93 19.86 -14.32
CA PRO A 267 0.89 19.10 -13.64
C PRO A 267 0.52 17.84 -14.42
N TRP A 268 0.17 16.79 -13.70
CA TRP A 268 -0.25 15.52 -14.29
C TRP A 268 -1.38 14.92 -13.47
N THR A 269 -2.18 14.06 -14.10
CA THR A 269 -3.39 13.48 -13.53
C THR A 269 -3.34 11.97 -13.52
N ALA A 270 -3.80 11.38 -12.42
CA ALA A 270 -4.08 9.96 -12.33
C ALA A 270 -5.54 9.68 -12.00
N THR A 271 -6.02 8.52 -12.46
CA THR A 271 -7.34 8.00 -12.15
C THR A 271 -7.23 6.63 -11.49
N ILE A 272 -7.87 6.47 -10.33
CA ILE A 272 -7.97 5.20 -9.62
C ILE A 272 -9.46 4.83 -9.53
N PRO A 273 -9.89 3.73 -10.18
CA PRO A 273 -11.28 3.29 -10.15
C PRO A 273 -11.51 2.50 -8.87
N VAL A 274 -12.59 2.84 -8.18
CA VAL A 274 -12.92 2.31 -6.87
C VAL A 274 -14.35 1.78 -6.90
N ARG A 275 -14.57 0.62 -6.27
CA ARG A 275 -15.89 0.03 -6.10
C ARG A 275 -16.21 -0.16 -4.62
N ARG A 276 -17.50 -0.07 -4.30
CA ARG A 276 -18.03 -0.40 -2.99
C ARG A 276 -17.93 -1.90 -2.75
N TYR A 277 -17.59 -2.24 -1.52
CA TYR A 277 -17.56 -3.60 -1.01
C TYR A 277 -18.81 -3.86 -0.16
N THR A 278 -19.34 -5.06 -0.27
CA THR A 278 -20.58 -5.49 0.38
C THR A 278 -20.45 -6.93 0.89
N THR A 279 -21.40 -7.38 1.71
CA THR A 279 -21.44 -8.75 2.24
C THR A 279 -21.61 -9.81 1.14
N THR A 280 -21.98 -9.45 -0.09
CA THR A 280 -22.09 -10.38 -1.21
C THR A 280 -20.74 -10.65 -1.91
N ASP A 281 -19.74 -9.84 -1.62
CA ASP A 281 -18.40 -9.99 -2.18
C ASP A 281 -17.58 -10.99 -1.35
N ARG A 282 -16.74 -11.79 -2.02
CA ARG A 282 -15.84 -12.72 -1.33
C ARG A 282 -14.56 -12.00 -0.91
N PRO A 283 -14.01 -12.25 0.29
CA PRO A 283 -12.69 -11.72 0.69
C PRO A 283 -11.53 -12.39 -0.06
N ASP A 284 -10.59 -11.60 -0.60
CA ASP A 284 -9.39 -12.10 -1.33
C ASP A 284 -8.09 -11.95 -0.55
N GLY A 285 -8.12 -11.34 0.64
CA GLY A 285 -6.94 -11.06 1.47
C GLY A 285 -5.97 -10.03 0.89
N TRP A 286 -6.25 -9.48 -0.31
CA TRP A 286 -5.39 -8.49 -0.97
C TRP A 286 -6.10 -7.15 -1.10
N ASN A 287 -7.34 -7.12 -1.58
CA ASN A 287 -8.14 -5.91 -1.59
C ASN A 287 -8.80 -5.63 -0.23
N TYR A 288 -8.84 -6.63 0.67
CA TYR A 288 -9.56 -6.51 1.93
C TYR A 288 -8.98 -7.36 3.06
N GLU A 289 -8.61 -6.68 4.15
CA GLU A 289 -8.38 -7.26 5.48
C GLU A 289 -9.71 -7.39 6.24
N VAL A 290 -10.79 -7.83 5.57
CA VAL A 290 -12.12 -7.97 6.19
C VAL A 290 -12.61 -9.42 6.20
N SER A 291 -13.21 -9.85 7.31
CA SER A 291 -13.92 -11.13 7.44
C SER A 291 -15.41 -10.90 7.50
N VAL A 292 -16.15 -11.91 7.07
CA VAL A 292 -17.54 -12.04 7.50
C VAL A 292 -17.54 -12.41 8.97
N ALA A 293 -18.08 -11.53 9.80
CA ALA A 293 -18.34 -11.82 11.19
C ALA A 293 -19.68 -12.52 11.32
N ASN A 294 -19.60 -13.83 11.57
CA ASN A 294 -20.76 -14.66 11.85
C ASN A 294 -20.90 -14.80 13.37
N ARG A 295 -21.67 -13.90 13.98
CA ARG A 295 -22.01 -13.96 15.41
C ARG A 295 -23.35 -14.69 15.58
N PRO A 296 -23.43 -15.78 16.36
CA PRO A 296 -24.69 -16.50 16.56
C PRO A 296 -25.83 -15.57 17.01
N GLY A 297 -26.94 -15.58 16.28
CA GLY A 297 -28.12 -14.75 16.59
C GLY A 297 -28.04 -13.28 16.14
N ALA A 298 -26.97 -12.85 15.48
CA ALA A 298 -26.85 -11.51 14.90
C ALA A 298 -26.90 -11.54 13.36
N PRO A 299 -27.30 -10.44 12.70
CA PRO A 299 -27.13 -10.30 11.26
C PRO A 299 -25.66 -10.46 10.85
N VAL A 300 -25.45 -11.07 9.69
CA VAL A 300 -24.13 -11.17 9.05
C VAL A 300 -23.56 -9.77 8.87
N SER A 301 -22.35 -9.54 9.40
CA SER A 301 -21.65 -8.27 9.28
C SER A 301 -20.26 -8.46 8.69
N VAL A 302 -19.66 -7.38 8.19
CA VAL A 302 -18.27 -7.35 7.73
C VAL A 302 -17.43 -6.71 8.82
N GLU A 303 -16.43 -7.41 9.32
CA GLU A 303 -15.47 -6.92 10.32
C GLU A 303 -14.06 -6.84 9.73
N TRP A 304 -13.25 -5.91 10.23
CA TRP A 304 -11.83 -5.82 9.86
C TRP A 304 -11.00 -6.75 10.75
N ILE A 305 -10.13 -7.56 10.14
CA ILE A 305 -9.34 -8.60 10.81
C ILE A 305 -7.94 -8.12 11.17
N GLU A 306 -7.38 -7.16 10.42
CA GLU A 306 -6.02 -6.69 10.60
C GLU A 306 -5.97 -5.16 10.43
N ARG A 307 -5.12 -4.49 11.21
CA ARG A 307 -4.86 -3.03 11.11
C ARG A 307 -3.38 -2.69 11.29
N THR A 308 -2.54 -3.69 11.49
CA THR A 308 -1.11 -3.47 11.70
C THR A 308 -0.43 -3.67 10.37
N CYS A 309 0.28 -2.65 9.90
CA CYS A 309 1.08 -2.78 8.70
C CYS A 309 2.15 -3.86 8.91
N VAL A 310 2.04 -4.96 8.17
CA VAL A 310 3.04 -6.03 8.10
C VAL A 310 3.47 -6.12 6.65
N GLU A 311 4.39 -5.24 6.23
CA GLU A 311 4.93 -5.24 4.88
C GLU A 311 6.46 -5.37 4.90
N ASN A 312 7.02 -5.97 3.85
CA ASN A 312 8.45 -6.01 3.56
C ASN A 312 8.69 -5.47 2.14
N ASN A 313 9.92 -5.04 1.82
CA ASN A 313 10.26 -4.55 0.48
C ASN A 313 10.07 -5.63 -0.62
N ALA A 314 9.88 -6.91 -0.26
CA ALA A 314 9.67 -8.04 -1.16
C ALA A 314 8.18 -8.39 -1.36
N GLY A 315 7.89 -9.44 -2.12
CA GLY A 315 6.52 -9.93 -2.33
C GLY A 315 5.83 -10.30 -1.01
N PHE A 316 4.49 -10.28 -1.02
CA PHE A 316 3.64 -10.62 0.13
C PHE A 316 4.13 -11.92 0.82
N GLY A 317 4.37 -11.87 2.13
CA GLY A 317 4.84 -13.04 2.91
C GLY A 317 6.34 -13.34 2.83
N GLY A 318 7.13 -12.58 2.06
CA GLY A 318 8.59 -12.67 2.04
C GLY A 318 9.22 -11.95 3.23
N GLY A 319 8.98 -12.41 4.46
CA GLY A 319 9.75 -11.93 5.62
C GLY A 319 11.24 -11.88 5.26
N ALA A 320 11.93 -10.82 5.70
CA ALA A 320 13.34 -10.56 5.37
C ALA A 320 14.11 -11.89 5.23
N VAL A 321 14.49 -12.22 4.01
CA VAL A 321 15.12 -13.49 3.67
C VAL A 321 16.32 -13.69 4.60
N GLY A 322 16.19 -14.61 5.57
CA GLY A 322 17.25 -14.92 6.53
C GLY A 322 16.88 -14.82 8.01
N VAL A 323 15.71 -14.29 8.39
CA VAL A 323 15.26 -14.35 9.80
C VAL A 323 14.35 -15.56 9.99
N PRO A 324 14.75 -16.56 10.81
CA PRO A 324 13.88 -17.71 11.08
C PRO A 324 12.56 -17.26 11.69
N ALA A 325 11.44 -17.77 11.18
CA ALA A 325 10.07 -17.41 11.54
C ALA A 325 9.69 -17.62 13.04
N HIS A 326 10.63 -18.09 13.86
CA HIS A 326 10.45 -18.34 15.29
C HIS A 326 10.74 -17.10 16.15
N ALA A 327 11.31 -16.04 15.58
CA ALA A 327 11.61 -14.80 16.30
C ALA A 327 10.65 -13.70 15.86
N VAL A 328 9.61 -13.47 16.66
CA VAL A 328 8.80 -12.25 16.58
C VAL A 328 9.72 -11.07 16.90
N VAL A 329 10.12 -10.32 15.87
CA VAL A 329 10.78 -9.03 16.08
C VAL A 329 9.68 -8.02 16.33
N ILE A 330 9.33 -7.80 17.59
CA ILE A 330 8.59 -6.62 18.01
C ILE A 330 9.59 -5.46 17.93
N ALA A 331 9.53 -4.66 16.87
CA ALA A 331 10.21 -3.38 16.84
C ALA A 331 9.60 -2.49 17.95
N ARG A 332 10.43 -2.06 18.90
CA ARG A 332 10.07 -1.06 19.91
C ARG A 332 10.21 0.34 19.34
#